data_AF-A0A8J4CPY5-F1
#
_entry.id   AF-A0A8J4CPY5-F1
#
_cell.length_a   1.000
_cell.length_b   1.000
_cell.length_c   1.000
_cell.angle_alpha   90.00
_cell.angle_beta   90.00
_cell.angle_gamma   90.00
#
_symmetry.space_group_name_H-M   'P 1'
#
loop_
_entity.id
_entity.type
_entity.pdbx_description
1 polymer ?
#
loop_
_entity_poly.entity_id
_entity_poly.type
_entity_poly.pdbx_seq_one_letter_code
_entity_poly.pdbx_strand_id
1 'polypeptide(L)'
;MAHLQTQHELEQAFLADLDLTATATSPEPAPRRAMVSFWCEQGLSSVASEQIVRKLEDAGRRYSVEQLSAKVQRLNRILPDADVPALVERDLAVLDLDPGLAIRNMVVLVEAFPGRQVTELVQRQPRLLSCPDLPQRKERVLELLTKLHPSRERKVVAGVVGEYPDLLFRMDYYQHARMIDELPIEIQNMFVLADQMSKAAS
;
A
#
# COMPACT_ATOMS: atom_id res chain seq x y z
N MET A 1 -2.85 28.80 1.44
CA MET A 1 -1.94 28.80 0.27
C MET A 1 -0.50 28.46 0.65
N ALA A 2 0.11 29.07 1.67
CA ALA A 2 1.48 28.75 2.10
C ALA A 2 1.71 27.26 2.46
N HIS A 3 0.75 26.60 3.12
CA HIS A 3 0.89 25.21 3.57
C HIS A 3 0.97 24.19 2.41
N LEU A 4 0.30 24.45 1.28
CA LEU A 4 0.35 23.59 0.10
C LEU A 4 1.68 23.77 -0.65
N GLN A 5 2.25 24.98 -0.62
CA GLN A 5 3.52 25.29 -1.26
C GLN A 5 4.69 24.64 -0.51
N THR A 6 4.70 24.70 0.82
CA THR A 6 5.72 24.04 1.65
C THR A 6 5.68 22.52 1.51
N GLN A 7 4.49 21.92 1.41
CA GLN A 7 4.35 20.47 1.22
C GLN A 7 4.90 20.03 -0.14
N HIS A 8 4.64 20.83 -1.19
CA HIS A 8 5.15 20.57 -2.53
C HIS A 8 6.69 20.71 -2.60
N GLU A 9 7.27 21.71 -1.94
CA GLU A 9 8.73 21.89 -1.88
C GLU A 9 9.44 20.74 -1.15
N LEU A 10 8.86 20.23 -0.05
CA LEU A 10 9.39 19.07 0.67
C LEU A 10 9.28 17.78 -0.14
N GLU A 11 8.17 17.59 -0.84
CA GLU A 11 7.99 16.46 -1.75
C GLU A 11 9.03 16.49 -2.88
N GLN A 12 9.25 17.64 -3.51
CA GLN A 12 10.26 17.82 -4.56
C GLN A 12 11.69 17.58 -4.06
N ALA A 13 12.03 18.10 -2.87
CA ALA A 13 13.35 17.89 -2.28
C ALA A 13 13.61 16.41 -1.95
N PHE A 14 12.59 15.71 -1.43
CA PHE A 14 12.68 14.28 -1.14
C PHE A 14 12.80 13.44 -2.43
N LEU A 15 12.02 13.78 -3.47
CA LEU A 15 12.10 13.10 -4.77
C LEU A 15 13.48 13.27 -5.41
N ALA A 16 14.06 14.47 -5.35
CA ALA A 16 15.42 14.72 -5.85
C ALA A 16 16.47 13.87 -5.13
N ASP A 17 16.33 13.64 -3.82
CA ASP A 17 17.22 12.75 -3.05
C ASP A 17 17.03 11.26 -3.40
N LEU A 18 15.81 10.85 -3.75
CA LEU A 18 15.53 9.48 -4.22
C LEU A 18 16.11 9.21 -5.61
N ASP A 19 16.12 10.20 -6.50
CA ASP A 19 16.69 10.07 -7.85
C ASP A 19 18.22 9.90 -7.83
N LEU A 20 18.91 10.51 -6.85
CA LEU A 20 20.35 10.32 -6.65
C LEU A 20 20.72 8.87 -6.31
N THR A 21 19.81 8.10 -5.71
CA THR A 21 19.99 6.65 -5.47
C THR A 21 19.61 5.76 -6.65
N ALA A 22 18.97 6.30 -7.70
CA ALA A 22 18.48 5.52 -8.83
C ALA A 22 19.54 5.20 -9.89
N THR A 23 20.70 5.87 -9.87
CA THR A 23 21.78 5.69 -10.85
C THR A 23 22.68 4.51 -10.49
N ALA A 24 22.15 3.29 -10.61
CA ALA A 24 22.96 2.07 -10.65
C ALA A 24 23.03 1.55 -12.10
N THR A 25 24.14 1.87 -12.76
CA THR A 25 24.46 1.63 -14.17
C THR A 25 25.11 0.26 -14.40
N SER A 26 24.41 -0.83 -14.03
CA SER A 26 24.74 -2.16 -14.58
C SER A 26 23.52 -2.72 -15.31
N PRO A 27 23.54 -2.82 -16.65
CA PRO A 27 22.38 -3.21 -17.45
C PRO A 27 22.19 -4.73 -17.54
N GLU A 28 23.12 -5.52 -17.01
CA GLU A 28 23.05 -6.98 -17.14
C GLU A 28 22.12 -7.57 -16.07
N PRO A 29 21.10 -8.36 -16.46
CA PRO A 29 20.23 -9.00 -15.50
C PRO A 29 21.02 -9.98 -14.64
N ALA A 30 20.76 -9.96 -13.34
CA ALA A 30 21.44 -10.86 -12.42
C ALA A 30 21.05 -12.31 -12.72
N PRO A 31 21.99 -13.27 -12.59
CA PRO A 31 21.64 -14.68 -12.67
C PRO A 31 20.71 -15.04 -11.50
N ARG A 32 19.79 -15.97 -11.75
CA ARG A 32 18.77 -16.44 -10.79
C ARG A 32 19.33 -16.67 -9.37
N ARG A 33 20.47 -17.36 -9.26
CA ARG A 33 21.14 -17.64 -7.99
C ARG A 33 21.52 -16.36 -7.22
N ALA A 34 22.01 -15.34 -7.91
CA ALA A 34 22.38 -14.07 -7.28
C ALA A 34 21.13 -13.31 -6.78
N MET A 35 20.03 -13.35 -7.52
CA MET A 35 18.76 -12.77 -7.07
C MET A 35 18.21 -13.48 -5.83
N VAL A 36 18.28 -14.82 -5.79
CA VAL A 36 17.86 -15.60 -4.62
C VAL A 36 18.73 -15.25 -3.40
N SER A 37 20.06 -15.20 -3.57
CA SER A 37 20.99 -14.78 -2.52
C SER A 37 20.68 -13.37 -2.01
N PHE A 38 20.42 -12.41 -2.91
CA PHE A 38 20.03 -11.05 -2.54
C PHE A 38 18.80 -11.05 -1.61
N TRP A 39 17.72 -11.74 -1.98
CA TRP A 39 16.50 -11.77 -1.16
C TRP A 39 16.70 -12.48 0.18
N CYS A 40 17.54 -13.52 0.23
CA CYS A 40 17.93 -14.15 1.49
C CYS A 40 18.71 -13.19 2.40
N GLU A 41 19.62 -12.38 1.84
CA GLU A 41 20.36 -11.34 2.58
C GLU A 41 19.44 -10.23 3.09
N GLN A 42 18.32 -9.97 2.40
CA GLN A 42 17.28 -9.06 2.88
C GLN A 42 16.42 -9.68 4.01
N GLY A 43 16.65 -10.93 4.40
CA GLY A 43 15.98 -11.58 5.54
C GLY A 43 14.87 -12.57 5.17
N LEU A 44 14.63 -12.82 3.88
CA LEU A 44 13.66 -13.83 3.46
C LEU A 44 14.22 -15.25 3.59
N SER A 45 13.31 -16.21 3.81
CA SER A 45 13.67 -17.63 3.72
C SER A 45 14.07 -18.01 2.30
N SER A 46 14.91 -19.03 2.15
CA SER A 46 15.29 -19.54 0.82
C SER A 46 14.06 -19.89 -0.05
N VAL A 47 12.99 -20.42 0.55
CA VAL A 47 11.76 -20.75 -0.19
C VAL A 47 11.05 -19.49 -0.68
N ALA A 48 10.92 -18.46 0.17
CA ALA A 48 10.29 -17.19 -0.21
C ALA A 48 11.12 -16.45 -1.27
N SER A 49 12.44 -16.41 -1.11
CA SER A 49 13.37 -15.84 -2.09
C SER A 49 13.25 -16.52 -3.47
N GLU A 50 13.20 -17.85 -3.50
CA GLU A 50 12.99 -18.63 -4.71
C GLU A 50 11.64 -18.32 -5.38
N GLN A 51 10.58 -18.15 -4.59
CA GLN A 51 9.25 -17.79 -5.09
C GLN A 51 9.23 -16.38 -5.67
N ILE A 52 9.85 -15.39 -5.03
CA ILE A 52 9.94 -14.02 -5.55
C ILE A 52 10.66 -14.00 -6.88
N VAL A 53 11.83 -14.65 -6.96
CA VAL A 53 12.62 -14.67 -8.20
C VAL A 53 11.84 -15.34 -9.33
N ARG A 54 11.16 -16.46 -9.05
CA ARG A 54 10.28 -17.08 -10.03
C ARG A 54 9.16 -16.15 -10.50
N LYS A 55 8.47 -15.47 -9.57
CA LYS A 55 7.40 -14.52 -9.93
C LYS A 55 7.94 -13.35 -10.78
N LEU A 56 9.17 -12.88 -10.51
CA LEU A 56 9.84 -11.85 -11.30
C LEU A 56 10.13 -12.34 -12.73
N GLU A 57 10.66 -13.56 -12.86
CA GLU A 57 10.90 -14.23 -14.15
C GLU A 57 9.60 -14.40 -14.94
N ASP A 58 8.54 -14.91 -14.30
CA ASP A 58 7.22 -15.11 -14.90
C ASP A 58 6.58 -13.78 -15.35
N ALA A 59 6.83 -12.69 -14.62
CA ALA A 59 6.40 -11.35 -14.98
C ALA A 59 7.31 -10.67 -16.04
N GLY A 60 8.35 -11.36 -16.51
CA GLY A 60 9.31 -10.83 -17.48
C GLY A 60 10.21 -9.71 -16.93
N ARG A 61 10.26 -9.53 -15.60
CA ARG A 61 11.05 -8.47 -14.95
C ARG A 61 12.48 -8.92 -14.79
N ARG A 62 13.39 -8.19 -15.44
CA ARG A 62 14.82 -8.49 -15.48
C ARG A 62 15.57 -7.40 -14.73
N TYR A 63 15.97 -7.70 -13.50
CA TYR A 63 16.74 -6.77 -12.68
C TYR A 63 18.17 -7.23 -12.47
N SER A 64 19.10 -6.29 -12.41
CA SER A 64 20.40 -6.51 -11.80
C SER A 64 20.28 -6.49 -10.26
N VAL A 65 21.30 -6.99 -9.56
CA VAL A 65 21.34 -6.93 -8.08
C VAL A 65 21.37 -5.47 -7.61
N GLU A 66 22.08 -4.60 -8.33
CA GLU A 66 22.17 -3.18 -8.00
C GLU A 66 20.82 -2.48 -8.18
N GLN A 67 20.06 -2.82 -9.23
CA GLN A 67 18.70 -2.31 -9.41
C GLN A 67 17.76 -2.77 -8.30
N LEU A 68 17.83 -4.04 -7.89
CA LEU A 68 17.05 -4.54 -6.76
C LEU A 68 17.43 -3.81 -5.46
N SER A 69 18.72 -3.64 -5.20
CA SER A 69 19.23 -2.90 -4.05
C SER A 69 18.72 -1.46 -4.02
N ALA A 70 18.82 -0.73 -5.14
CA ALA A 70 18.32 0.64 -5.25
C ALA A 70 16.80 0.73 -5.02
N LYS A 71 16.03 -0.22 -5.58
CA LYS A 71 14.56 -0.29 -5.40
C LYS A 71 14.19 -0.57 -3.94
N VAL A 72 14.86 -1.51 -3.28
CA VAL A 72 14.63 -1.83 -1.87
C VAL A 72 15.03 -0.67 -0.96
N GLN A 73 16.17 -0.02 -1.21
CA GLN A 73 16.59 1.17 -0.47
C GLN A 73 15.57 2.31 -0.61
N ARG A 74 15.05 2.54 -1.81
CA ARG A 74 14.00 3.53 -2.05
C ARG A 74 12.73 3.20 -1.27
N LEU A 75 12.28 1.95 -1.29
CA LEU A 75 11.10 1.51 -0.54
C LEU A 75 11.31 1.69 0.97
N ASN A 76 12.49 1.37 1.50
CA ASN A 76 12.83 1.62 2.91
C ASN A 76 12.83 3.11 3.27
N ARG A 77 13.16 4.01 2.33
CA ARG A 77 13.05 5.46 2.59
C ARG A 77 11.60 5.95 2.62
N ILE A 78 10.75 5.40 1.77
CA ILE A 78 9.32 5.74 1.72
C ILE A 78 8.58 5.12 2.92
N LEU A 79 9.00 3.92 3.35
CA LEU A 79 8.37 3.12 4.40
C LEU A 79 9.43 2.66 5.43
N PRO A 80 9.94 3.55 6.30
CA PRO A 80 11.08 3.25 7.18
C PRO A 80 10.84 2.12 8.18
N ASP A 81 9.58 1.83 8.52
CA ASP A 81 9.20 0.78 9.48
C ASP A 81 8.59 -0.45 8.79
N ALA A 82 8.65 -0.53 7.46
CA ALA A 82 8.09 -1.66 6.72
C ALA A 82 9.06 -2.83 6.59
N ASP A 83 8.52 -4.05 6.72
CA ASP A 83 9.16 -5.24 6.17
C ASP A 83 9.03 -5.21 4.64
N VAL A 84 9.94 -4.48 3.99
CA VAL A 84 9.98 -4.34 2.52
C VAL A 84 10.10 -5.69 1.82
N PRO A 85 10.92 -6.65 2.28
CA PRO A 85 10.96 -7.98 1.66
C PRO A 85 9.59 -8.69 1.68
N ALA A 86 8.89 -8.70 2.82
CA ALA A 86 7.54 -9.27 2.89
C ALA A 86 6.52 -8.48 2.05
N LEU A 87 6.68 -7.16 1.94
CA LEU A 87 5.87 -6.31 1.06
C LEU A 87 6.03 -6.71 -0.41
N VAL A 88 7.27 -6.91 -0.87
CA VAL A 88 7.59 -7.36 -2.23
C VAL A 88 7.08 -8.78 -2.49
N GLU A 89 7.21 -9.68 -1.51
CA GLU A 89 6.68 -11.04 -1.62
C GLU A 89 5.17 -11.05 -1.92
N ARG A 90 4.45 -10.15 -1.24
CA ARG A 90 3.01 -9.99 -1.35
C ARG A 90 2.59 -9.33 -2.67
N ASP A 91 3.32 -8.32 -3.12
CA ASP A 91 3.05 -7.62 -4.38
C ASP A 91 4.34 -7.14 -5.05
N LEU A 92 4.74 -7.82 -6.12
CA LEU A 92 5.95 -7.45 -6.88
C LEU A 92 5.85 -6.05 -7.49
N ALA A 93 4.65 -5.54 -7.77
CA ALA A 93 4.49 -4.22 -8.38
C ALA A 93 5.09 -3.09 -7.54
N VAL A 94 5.29 -3.31 -6.23
CA VAL A 94 5.92 -2.31 -5.36
C VAL A 94 7.35 -1.95 -5.78
N LEU A 95 8.07 -2.86 -6.42
CA LEU A 95 9.44 -2.62 -6.92
C LEU A 95 9.51 -1.54 -8.00
N ASP A 96 8.41 -1.31 -8.72
CA ASP A 96 8.31 -0.35 -9.82
C ASP A 96 7.39 0.82 -9.48
N LEU A 97 7.16 1.08 -8.19
CA LEU A 97 6.36 2.21 -7.76
C LEU A 97 6.94 3.54 -8.23
N ASP A 98 6.04 4.40 -8.71
CA ASP A 98 6.32 5.83 -8.83
C ASP A 98 6.42 6.42 -7.42
N PRO A 99 7.58 6.99 -7.03
CA PRO A 99 7.78 7.47 -5.67
C PRO A 99 6.87 8.63 -5.29
N GLY A 100 6.59 9.54 -6.24
CA GLY A 100 5.70 10.68 -6.00
C GLY A 100 4.27 10.23 -5.75
N LEU A 101 3.78 9.28 -6.55
CA LEU A 101 2.47 8.67 -6.34
C LEU A 101 2.40 7.94 -4.99
N ALA A 102 3.44 7.17 -4.64
CA ALA A 102 3.48 6.45 -3.36
C ALA A 102 3.42 7.41 -2.17
N ILE A 103 4.22 8.49 -2.17
CA ILE A 103 4.23 9.51 -1.12
C ILE A 103 2.87 10.21 -1.02
N ARG A 104 2.31 10.64 -2.16
CA ARG A 104 0.98 11.24 -2.21
C ARG A 104 -0.07 10.33 -1.59
N ASN A 105 -0.04 9.04 -1.93
CA ASN A 105 -0.97 8.06 -1.39
C ASN A 105 -0.76 7.81 0.11
N MET A 106 0.49 7.81 0.59
CA MET A 106 0.79 7.74 2.03
C MET A 106 0.16 8.91 2.80
N VAL A 107 0.30 10.14 2.30
CA VAL A 107 -0.33 11.33 2.90
C VAL A 107 -1.85 11.16 2.99
N VAL A 108 -2.48 10.71 1.90
CA VAL A 108 -3.93 10.48 1.86
C VAL A 108 -4.37 9.45 2.90
N LEU A 109 -3.60 8.39 3.11
CA LEU A 109 -3.90 7.35 4.10
C LEU A 109 -3.73 7.87 5.53
N VAL A 110 -2.70 8.66 5.81
CA VAL A 110 -2.47 9.27 7.13
C VAL A 110 -3.63 10.21 7.49
N GLU A 111 -4.06 11.04 6.54
CA GLU A 111 -5.19 11.96 6.74
C GLU A 111 -6.53 11.22 6.90
N ALA A 112 -6.72 10.13 6.15
CA ALA A 112 -7.95 9.35 6.16
C ALA A 112 -8.14 8.53 7.44
N PHE A 113 -7.04 8.01 8.01
CA PHE A 113 -7.06 7.07 9.12
C PHE A 113 -6.14 7.56 10.26
N PRO A 114 -6.47 8.70 10.89
CA PRO A 114 -5.63 9.27 11.94
C PRO A 114 -5.52 8.30 13.13
N GLY A 115 -4.30 8.14 13.64
CA GLY A 115 -4.00 7.21 14.74
C GLY A 115 -3.81 5.76 14.33
N ARG A 116 -3.90 5.43 13.03
CA ARG A 116 -3.51 4.11 12.50
C ARG A 116 -2.08 4.13 11.99
N GLN A 117 -1.41 3.00 12.14
CA GLN A 117 -0.09 2.78 11.54
C GLN A 117 -0.29 2.52 10.05
N VAL A 118 -0.15 3.57 9.23
CA VAL A 118 -0.30 3.47 7.76
C VAL A 118 0.65 2.44 7.16
N THR A 119 1.83 2.28 7.74
CA THR A 119 2.78 1.22 7.37
C THR A 119 2.17 -0.17 7.47
N GLU A 120 1.41 -0.48 8.52
CA GLU A 120 0.72 -1.78 8.66
C GLU A 120 -0.38 -1.95 7.61
N LEU A 121 -1.11 -0.87 7.28
CA LEU A 121 -2.15 -0.89 6.23
C LEU A 121 -1.53 -1.22 4.87
N VAL A 122 -0.42 -0.58 4.55
CA VAL A 122 0.31 -0.78 3.31
C VAL A 122 0.96 -2.16 3.26
N GLN A 123 1.51 -2.67 4.36
CA GLN A 123 2.00 -4.05 4.44
C GLN A 123 0.90 -5.07 4.15
N ARG A 124 -0.32 -4.84 4.65
CA ARG A 124 -1.47 -5.70 4.37
C ARG A 124 -1.95 -5.56 2.92
N GLN A 125 -1.94 -4.34 2.39
CA GLN A 125 -2.50 -3.99 1.09
C GLN A 125 -1.55 -3.08 0.26
N PRO A 126 -0.49 -3.63 -0.36
CA PRO A 126 0.56 -2.84 -1.00
C PRO A 126 0.09 -1.98 -2.17
N ARG A 127 -0.94 -2.45 -2.90
CA ARG A 127 -1.56 -1.72 -4.03
C ARG A 127 -2.13 -0.35 -3.66
N LEU A 128 -2.26 -0.02 -2.38
CA LEU A 128 -2.62 1.33 -1.94
C LEU A 128 -1.57 2.36 -2.39
N LEU A 129 -0.29 1.97 -2.46
CA LEU A 129 0.79 2.87 -2.87
C LEU A 129 0.73 3.24 -4.35
N SER A 130 0.28 2.32 -5.21
CA SER A 130 0.22 2.50 -6.67
C SER A 130 -1.13 3.01 -7.18
N CYS A 131 -2.08 3.31 -6.30
CA CYS A 131 -3.46 3.63 -6.66
C CYS A 131 -3.59 5.11 -7.11
N PRO A 132 -3.82 5.42 -8.41
CA PRO A 132 -3.80 6.81 -8.89
C PRO A 132 -5.00 7.64 -8.41
N ASP A 133 -6.15 6.98 -8.26
CA ASP A 133 -7.43 7.56 -7.88
C ASP A 133 -7.73 7.43 -6.38
N LEU A 134 -6.73 7.10 -5.54
CA LEU A 134 -6.94 6.81 -4.12
C LEU A 134 -7.74 7.89 -3.37
N PRO A 135 -7.48 9.20 -3.54
CA PRO A 135 -8.28 10.24 -2.86
C PRO A 135 -9.76 10.16 -3.22
N GLN A 136 -10.08 10.09 -4.52
CA GLN A 136 -11.45 10.05 -5.02
C GLN A 136 -12.15 8.74 -4.65
N ARG A 137 -11.42 7.63 -4.77
CA ARG A 137 -11.85 6.28 -4.37
C ARG A 137 -12.22 6.24 -2.90
N LYS A 138 -11.35 6.75 -2.02
CA LYS A 138 -11.60 6.86 -0.59
C LYS A 138 -12.89 7.62 -0.30
N GLU A 139 -13.06 8.81 -0.86
CA GLU A 139 -14.27 9.63 -0.65
C GLU A 139 -15.53 8.90 -1.09
N ARG A 140 -15.53 8.34 -2.31
CA ARG A 140 -16.66 7.59 -2.88
C ARG A 140 -17.03 6.38 -2.03
N VAL A 141 -16.05 5.62 -1.56
CA VAL A 141 -16.28 4.43 -0.72
C VAL A 141 -16.79 4.83 0.66
N LEU A 142 -16.21 5.83 1.30
CA LEU A 142 -16.67 6.31 2.59
C LEU A 142 -18.11 6.85 2.51
N GLU A 143 -18.45 7.60 1.47
CA GLU A 143 -19.80 8.09 1.26
C GLU A 143 -20.82 6.97 1.06
N LEU A 144 -20.50 5.99 0.21
CA LEU A 144 -21.38 4.85 -0.03
C LEU A 144 -21.58 4.05 1.25
N LEU A 145 -20.49 3.67 1.92
CA LEU A 145 -20.58 2.88 3.15
C LEU A 145 -21.27 3.65 4.28
N THR A 146 -21.10 4.97 4.37
CA THR A 146 -21.85 5.80 5.35
C THR A 146 -23.35 5.78 5.08
N LYS A 147 -23.79 5.73 3.82
CA LYS A 147 -25.21 5.61 3.47
C LYS A 147 -25.77 4.23 3.83
N LEU A 148 -24.96 3.19 3.70
CA LEU A 148 -25.34 1.79 3.98
C LEU A 148 -25.28 1.46 5.48
N HIS A 149 -24.40 2.11 6.23
CA HIS A 149 -24.18 1.81 7.64
C HIS A 149 -25.35 2.29 8.52
N PRO A 150 -25.83 1.48 9.49
CA PRO A 150 -26.95 1.87 10.36
C PRO A 150 -26.74 3.17 11.13
N SER A 151 -25.51 3.46 11.58
CA SER A 151 -25.21 4.69 12.32
C SER A 151 -25.24 5.95 11.44
N ARG A 152 -25.04 5.80 10.13
CA ARG A 152 -24.81 6.92 9.18
C ARG A 152 -23.69 7.88 9.59
N GLU A 153 -22.80 7.42 10.46
CA GLU A 153 -21.68 8.22 10.96
C GLU A 153 -20.41 7.91 10.18
N ARG A 154 -19.91 8.93 9.48
CA ARG A 154 -18.69 8.81 8.68
C ARG A 154 -17.46 8.43 9.49
N LYS A 155 -17.37 8.86 10.76
CA LYS A 155 -16.25 8.54 11.65
C LYS A 155 -16.19 7.05 11.97
N VAL A 156 -17.34 6.42 12.23
CA VAL A 156 -17.44 4.97 12.48
C VAL A 156 -17.01 4.20 11.23
N VAL A 157 -17.56 4.57 10.08
CA VAL A 157 -17.24 3.94 8.79
C VAL A 157 -15.76 4.10 8.42
N ALA A 158 -15.16 5.28 8.65
CA ALA A 158 -13.74 5.48 8.45
C ALA A 158 -12.90 4.55 9.35
N GLY A 159 -13.35 4.29 10.58
CA GLY A 159 -12.74 3.28 11.46
C GLY A 159 -12.78 1.87 10.85
N VAL A 160 -13.93 1.45 10.31
CA VAL A 160 -14.09 0.14 9.65
C VAL A 160 -13.18 0.02 8.43
N VAL A 161 -13.17 1.03 7.54
CA VAL A 161 -12.31 1.03 6.35
C VAL A 161 -10.83 1.08 6.73
N GLY A 162 -10.48 1.72 7.86
CA GLY A 162 -9.13 1.67 8.41
C GLY A 162 -8.71 0.27 8.86
N GLU A 163 -9.62 -0.54 9.40
CA GLU A 163 -9.33 -1.94 9.77
C GLU A 163 -9.28 -2.88 8.56
N TYR A 164 -10.08 -2.57 7.54
CA TYR A 164 -10.28 -3.35 6.34
C TYR A 164 -10.05 -2.49 5.08
N PRO A 165 -8.78 -2.11 4.78
CA PRO A 165 -8.48 -1.21 3.67
C PRO A 165 -8.77 -1.82 2.29
N ASP A 166 -8.93 -3.15 2.19
CA ASP A 166 -9.37 -3.83 0.98
C ASP A 166 -10.77 -3.40 0.53
N LEU A 167 -11.60 -2.87 1.45
CA LEU A 167 -12.91 -2.29 1.12
C LEU A 167 -12.81 -1.16 0.09
N LEU A 168 -11.70 -0.41 0.07
CA LEU A 168 -11.47 0.64 -0.94
C LEU A 168 -11.45 0.10 -2.38
N PHE A 169 -11.17 -1.19 -2.55
CA PHE A 169 -11.18 -1.86 -3.85
C PHE A 169 -12.41 -2.75 -4.03
N ARG A 170 -12.84 -3.46 -2.98
CA ARG A 170 -14.00 -4.36 -3.07
C ARG A 170 -15.30 -3.60 -3.34
N MET A 171 -15.43 -2.37 -2.83
CA MET A 171 -16.64 -1.59 -3.03
C MET A 171 -16.83 -1.08 -4.47
N ASP A 172 -15.82 -1.19 -5.35
CA ASP A 172 -16.00 -0.91 -6.78
C ASP A 172 -17.02 -1.85 -7.43
N TYR A 173 -17.17 -3.08 -6.93
CA TYR A 173 -18.14 -4.06 -7.45
C TYR A 173 -19.57 -3.82 -6.94
N TYR A 174 -19.74 -3.00 -5.90
CA TYR A 174 -21.01 -2.83 -5.18
C TYR A 174 -21.48 -1.37 -5.16
N GLN A 175 -21.13 -0.57 -6.17
CA GLN A 175 -21.45 0.87 -6.23
C GLN A 175 -22.95 1.17 -6.23
N HIS A 176 -23.77 0.19 -6.62
CA HIS A 176 -25.22 0.31 -6.69
C HIS A 176 -25.95 -0.29 -5.49
N ALA A 177 -25.21 -0.81 -4.50
CA ALA A 177 -25.80 -1.33 -3.28
C ALA A 177 -26.60 -0.23 -2.58
N ARG A 178 -27.83 -0.55 -2.18
CA ARG A 178 -28.76 0.34 -1.48
C ARG A 178 -28.89 0.00 -0.01
N MET A 179 -28.66 -1.26 0.32
CA MET A 179 -28.76 -1.80 1.68
C MET A 179 -27.55 -2.67 1.99
N ILE A 180 -27.23 -2.82 3.28
CA ILE A 180 -26.04 -3.56 3.72
C ILE A 180 -26.15 -5.06 3.44
N ASP A 181 -27.37 -5.61 3.43
CA ASP A 181 -27.68 -7.01 3.13
C ASP A 181 -27.45 -7.38 1.65
N GLU A 182 -27.35 -6.40 0.76
CA GLU A 182 -26.96 -6.59 -0.64
C GLU A 182 -25.44 -6.80 -0.81
N LEU A 183 -24.63 -6.54 0.23
CA LEU A 183 -23.19 -6.80 0.21
C LEU A 183 -22.89 -8.27 0.56
N PRO A 184 -21.76 -8.83 0.13
CA PRO A 184 -21.33 -10.15 0.57
C PRO A 184 -21.25 -10.26 2.10
N ILE A 185 -21.58 -11.43 2.64
CA ILE A 185 -21.60 -11.70 4.09
C ILE A 185 -20.26 -11.32 4.75
N GLU A 186 -19.13 -11.51 4.07
CA GLU A 186 -17.83 -11.13 4.62
C GLU A 186 -17.72 -9.62 4.86
N ILE A 187 -18.27 -8.80 3.96
CA ILE A 187 -18.29 -7.34 4.11
C ILE A 187 -19.29 -6.94 5.20
N GLN A 188 -20.46 -7.59 5.25
CA GLN A 188 -21.43 -7.36 6.33
C GLN A 188 -20.81 -7.62 7.72
N ASN A 189 -20.07 -8.73 7.86
CA ASN A 189 -19.41 -9.11 9.10
C ASN A 189 -18.33 -8.10 9.54
N MET A 190 -17.62 -7.47 8.59
CA MET A 190 -16.64 -6.43 8.91
C MET A 190 -17.27 -5.25 9.66
N PHE A 191 -18.49 -4.86 9.33
CA PHE A 191 -19.22 -3.80 10.04
C PHE A 191 -19.58 -4.21 11.47
N VAL A 192 -20.07 -5.44 11.65
CA VAL A 192 -20.46 -5.96 12.98
C VAL A 192 -19.25 -6.07 13.90
N LEU A 193 -18.13 -6.59 13.39
CA LEU A 193 -16.90 -6.76 14.17
C LEU A 193 -16.28 -5.42 14.58
N ALA A 194 -16.24 -4.45 13.65
CA ALA A 194 -15.70 -3.14 13.96
C ALA A 194 -16.53 -2.38 15.02
N ASP A 195 -17.87 -2.51 14.98
CA ASP A 195 -18.77 -1.94 16.00
C ASP A 195 -18.53 -2.56 17.39
N GLN A 196 -18.21 -3.86 17.46
CA GLN A 196 -17.88 -4.53 18.72
C GLN A 196 -16.53 -4.08 19.28
N MET A 197 -15.52 -3.91 18.42
CA MET A 197 -14.19 -3.44 18.83
C MET A 197 -14.21 -1.99 19.30
N SER A 198 -14.99 -1.11 18.66
CA SER A 198 -15.13 0.29 19.10
C SER A 198 -15.78 0.41 20.48
N LYS A 199 -16.69 -0.51 20.84
CA LYS A 199 -17.33 -0.54 22.16
C LYS A 199 -16.43 -1.10 23.26
N ALA A 200 -15.47 -1.95 22.93
CA ALA A 200 -14.52 -2.52 23.88
C ALA A 200 -13.34 -1.59 24.21
N ALA A 201 -13.08 -0.59 23.35
CA ALA A 201 -12.01 0.40 23.51
C ALA A 201 -12.47 1.73 24.16
N SER A 202 -13.76 1.83 24.54
CA SER A 202 -14.38 2.98 25.23
C SER A 202 -14.63 2.64 26.69
#